data_AF-A0A7C3TS42-F1
#
_entry.id   AF-A0A7C3TS42-F1
#
_cell.length_a   1.000
_cell.length_b   1.000
_cell.length_c   1.000
_cell.angle_alpha   90.00
_cell.angle_beta   90.00
_cell.angle_gamma   90.00
#
_symmetry.space_group_name_H-M   'P 1'
#
loop_
_entity.id
_entity.type
_entity.pdbx_description
1 polymer ?
#
loop_
_entity_poly.entity_id
_entity_poly.type
_entity_poly.pdbx_seq_one_letter_code
_entity_poly.pdbx_strand_id
1 'polypeptide(L)' 'MPIHEGDRVYLYLEDGKDYLLRVEPGKVFGTHLGNIVLDDMLGREFGEYVRTSEGKKAYLFQPGIVENVFHMKRRT' A
#
# COMPACT_ATOMS: atom_id res chain seq x y z
N MET A 1 5.25 -6.42 -12.92
CA MET A 1 4.78 -5.09 -13.36
C MET A 1 5.26 -4.08 -12.33
N PRO A 2 6.09 -3.11 -12.71
CA PRO A 2 6.60 -2.13 -11.76
C PRO A 2 5.53 -1.12 -11.37
N ILE A 3 5.60 -0.66 -10.13
CA ILE A 3 4.72 0.34 -9.54
C ILE A 3 5.24 1.74 -9.88
N HIS A 4 4.34 2.61 -10.34
CA HIS A 4 4.66 4.00 -10.67
C HIS A 4 3.89 4.99 -9.81
N GLU A 5 4.28 6.26 -9.89
CA GLU A 5 3.53 7.35 -9.29
C GLU A 5 2.08 7.36 -9.81
N GLY A 6 1.15 7.55 -8.89
CA GLY A 6 -0.27 7.63 -9.18
C GLY A 6 -0.97 6.27 -9.25
N ASP A 7 -0.23 5.16 -9.26
CA ASP A 7 -0.80 3.82 -9.21
C ASP A 7 -1.49 3.57 -7.87
N ARG A 8 -2.52 2.71 -7.91
CA ARG A 8 -3.20 2.24 -6.72
C ARG A 8 -2.59 0.91 -6.29
N VAL A 9 -2.22 0.82 -5.03
CA VAL A 9 -1.60 -0.37 -4.44
C VAL A 9 -2.49 -0.86 -3.30
N TYR A 10 -2.85 -2.14 -3.37
CA TYR A 10 -3.46 -2.85 -2.26
C TYR A 10 -2.36 -3.34 -1.34
N LEU A 11 -2.26 -2.72 -0.18
CA LEU A 11 -1.27 -3.00 0.83
C LEU A 11 -1.84 -4.01 1.83
N TYR A 12 -1.13 -5.10 2.10
CA TYR A 12 -1.51 -6.08 3.11
C TYR A 12 -0.42 -6.20 4.17
N LEU A 13 -0.74 -5.86 5.42
CA LEU A 13 0.19 -5.95 6.54
C LEU A 13 0.26 -7.38 7.10
N GLU A 14 1.38 -7.73 7.74
CA GLU A 14 1.55 -9.03 8.38
C GLU A 14 0.55 -9.35 9.50
N ASP A 15 -0.10 -8.34 10.09
CA ASP A 15 -1.15 -8.53 11.11
C ASP A 15 -2.56 -8.73 10.51
N GLY A 16 -2.65 -8.77 9.18
CA GLY A 16 -3.88 -9.00 8.44
C GLY A 16 -4.68 -7.75 8.11
N LYS A 17 -4.24 -6.55 8.52
CA LYS A 17 -4.88 -5.31 8.08
C LYS A 17 -4.48 -4.95 6.65
N ASP A 18 -5.44 -4.42 5.93
CA ASP A 18 -5.29 -4.03 4.55
C ASP A 18 -5.64 -2.56 4.31
N TYR A 19 -5.01 -1.99 3.29
CA TYR A 19 -5.20 -0.61 2.90
C TYR A 19 -5.14 -0.48 1.39
N LEU A 20 -6.00 0.37 0.82
CA LEU A 20 -5.90 0.77 -0.57
C LEU A 20 -5.33 2.18 -0.67
N LEU A 21 -4.10 2.28 -1.17
CA LEU A 21 -3.33 3.52 -1.22
C LEU A 21 -3.08 3.93 -2.66
N ARG A 22 -2.85 5.23 -2.87
CA ARG A 22 -2.29 5.75 -4.11
C ARG A 22 -0.83 6.12 -3.85
N VAL A 23 0.07 5.69 -4.73
CA VAL A 23 1.50 6.00 -4.61
C VAL A 23 1.71 7.46 -4.96
N GLU A 24 2.19 8.23 -3.98
CA GLU A 24 2.48 9.65 -4.10
C GLU A 24 3.92 9.87 -3.60
N PRO A 25 4.85 10.31 -4.47
CA PRO A 25 6.24 10.57 -4.07
C PRO A 25 6.34 11.59 -2.94
N GLY A 26 7.32 11.41 -2.06
CA GLY A 26 7.57 12.23 -0.87
C GLY A 26 6.57 12.00 0.27
N LYS A 27 5.63 11.06 0.14
CA LYS A 27 4.59 10.82 1.15
C LYS A 27 4.89 9.62 2.04
N VAL A 28 4.50 9.76 3.29
CA VAL A 28 4.58 8.70 4.29
C VAL A 28 3.17 8.29 4.72
N PHE A 29 2.92 6.99 4.75
CA PHE A 29 1.69 6.41 5.27
C PHE A 29 1.92 5.85 6.67
N GLY A 30 1.25 6.44 7.66
CA GLY A 30 1.30 5.99 9.03
C GLY A 30 0.37 4.81 9.27
N THR A 31 0.91 3.70 9.79
CA THR A 31 0.13 2.57 10.29
C THR A 31 0.34 2.44 11.79
N HIS A 32 -0.49 1.63 12.45
CA HIS A 32 -0.27 1.27 13.85
C HIS A 32 0.93 0.34 14.07
N LEU A 33 1.59 -0.12 12.99
CA LEU A 33 2.82 -0.92 12.99
C LEU A 33 4.03 -0.13 12.48
N GLY A 34 3.96 1.21 12.57
CA GLY A 34 4.97 2.13 12.07
C GLY A 34 4.65 2.75 10.71
N ASN A 35 5.61 3.49 10.19
CA ASN A 35 5.46 4.30 8.99
C ASN A 35 5.94 3.55 7.75
N ILE A 36 5.28 3.77 6.62
CA ILE A 36 5.66 3.25 5.31
C ILE A 36 5.94 4.44 4.40
N VAL A 37 7.16 4.52 3.88
CA VAL A 37 7.53 5.52 2.89
C VAL A 37 7.00 5.05 1.53
N LEU A 38 6.15 5.84 0.87
CA LEU A 38 5.55 5.42 -0.40
C LEU A 38 6.59 5.37 -1.53
N ASP A 39 7.66 6.17 -1.44
CA ASP A 39 8.78 6.15 -2.39
C ASP A 39 9.47 4.79 -2.44
N ASP A 40 9.46 4.02 -1.34
CA ASP A 40 10.02 2.68 -1.31
C ASP A 40 9.26 1.70 -2.21
N MET A 41 8.03 2.04 -2.62
CA MET A 41 7.22 1.24 -3.54
C MET A 41 7.53 1.56 -5.01
N LEU A 42 8.08 2.74 -5.32
CA LEU A 42 8.34 3.17 -6.70
C LEU A 42 9.39 2.25 -7.35
N GLY A 43 9.04 1.70 -8.52
CA GLY A 43 9.90 0.78 -9.26
C GLY A 43 9.94 -0.65 -8.72
N ARG A 44 9.30 -0.94 -7.57
CA ARG A 44 9.09 -2.32 -7.11
C ARG A 44 8.03 -3.02 -7.92
N GLU A 45 8.05 -4.34 -7.90
CA GLU A 45 7.02 -5.14 -8.56
C GLU A 45 5.84 -5.46 -7.63
N PHE A 46 4.64 -5.51 -8.21
CA PHE A 46 3.50 -6.13 -7.53
C PHE A 46 3.81 -7.60 -7.18
N GLY A 47 3.47 -7.99 -5.95
CA GLY A 47 3.82 -9.28 -5.35
C GLY A 47 5.00 -9.19 -4.37
N GLU A 48 5.76 -8.10 -4.39
CA GLU A 48 6.82 -7.86 -3.40
C GLU A 48 6.28 -7.29 -2.09
N TYR A 49 7.18 -7.02 -1.14
CA TYR A 49 6.87 -6.37 0.13
C TYR A 49 7.84 -5.23 0.41
N VAL A 50 7.36 -4.23 1.14
CA VAL A 50 8.16 -3.21 1.82
C VAL A 50 8.15 -3.47 3.32
N ARG A 51 9.02 -2.78 4.06
CA ARG A 51 9.03 -2.84 5.52
C ARG A 51 8.56 -1.52 6.10
N THR A 52 7.80 -1.59 7.18
CA THR A 52 7.51 -0.42 8.00
C THR A 52 8.77 0.01 8.75
N SER A 53 8.77 1.22 9.32
CA SER A 53 9.83 1.70 10.21
C SER A 53 10.09 0.78 11.42
N GLU A 54 9.13 -0.06 11.80
CA GLU A 54 9.26 -1.06 12.88
C GLU A 54 9.64 -2.46 12.38
N GLY A 55 9.96 -2.58 11.08
CA GLY A 55 10.45 -3.82 10.47
C GLY A 55 9.35 -4.85 10.10
N LYS A 56 8.07 -4.49 10.24
CA LYS A 56 6.95 -5.34 9.80
C LYS A 56 6.81 -5.33 8.29
N LYS A 57 6.44 -6.45 7.67
CA LYS A 57 6.24 -6.48 6.22
C LYS A 57 4.87 -5.94 5.83
N ALA A 58 4.86 -5.27 4.69
CA ALA A 58 3.67 -4.81 4.01
C ALA A 58 3.76 -5.26 2.55
N TYR A 59 2.90 -6.20 2.16
CA TYR A 59 2.87 -6.78 0.82
C TYR A 59 2.14 -5.84 -0.15
N LEU A 60 2.68 -5.72 -1.37
CA LEU A 60 2.21 -4.82 -2.41
C LEU A 60 1.46 -5.61 -3.47
N PHE A 61 0.15 -5.43 -3.57
CA PHE A 61 -0.68 -6.12 -4.55
C PHE A 61 -1.38 -5.15 -5.49
N GLN A 62 -1.69 -5.64 -6.68
CA GLN A 62 -2.53 -4.92 -7.61
C GLN A 62 -3.99 -5.00 -7.12
N PRO A 63 -4.70 -3.88 -6.96
CA PRO A 63 -6.07 -3.90 -6.47
C PRO A 63 -7.04 -4.43 -7.53
N GLY A 64 -7.90 -5.37 -7.12
CA GLY A 64 -9.01 -5.87 -7.92
C GLY A 64 -10.30 -5.06 -7.71
N ILE A 65 -11.38 -5.51 -8.34
CA ILE A 65 -12.70 -4.85 -8.23
C ILE A 65 -13.19 -4.85 -6.77
N VAL A 66 -12.98 -5.95 -6.06
CA VAL A 66 -13.40 -6.11 -4.66
C VAL A 66 -12.72 -5.07 -3.79
N GLU A 67 -11.39 -4.98 -3.83
CA GLU A 67 -10.63 -4.03 -3.02
C GLU A 67 -11.05 -2.59 -3.32
N ASN A 68 -11.26 -2.27 -4.61
CA ASN A 68 -11.73 -0.97 -5.05
C ASN A 68 -13.10 -0.59 -4.47
N VAL A 69 -14.04 -1.53 -4.44
CA VAL A 69 -15.40 -1.31 -3.90
C VAL A 69 -15.38 -1.21 -2.38
N PHE A 70 -14.65 -2.09 -1.70
CA PHE A 70 -14.61 -2.14 -0.23
C PHE A 70 -13.89 -0.93 0.38
N HIS A 71 -12.86 -0.40 -0.29
CA HIS A 71 -12.11 0.79 0.17
C HIS A 71 -12.63 2.11 -0.39
N MET A 72 -13.76 2.10 -1.09
CA MET A 72 -14.37 3.33 -1.57
C MET A 72 -14.89 4.13 -0.38
N LYS A 73 -14.51 5.42 -0.30
CA LYS A 73 -15.09 6.33 0.70
C LYS A 73 -16.60 6.39 0.50
N ARG A 74 -17.35 5.87 1.47
CA ARG A 74 -18.81 5.93 1.45
C ARG A 74 -19.24 7.37 1.74
N ARG A 75 -20.06 7.93 0.85
CA ARG A 75 -20.83 9.16 1.11
C ARG A 75 -22.16 8.74 1.71
N THR A 76 -22.18 8.52 3.01
CA THR A 76 -23.40 8.30 3.80
C THR A 76 -23.39 9.27 4.95
#